data_AF-A0A6C0HHW7-F1
#
_entry.id   AF-A0A6C0HHW7-F1
#
_cell.length_a   1.000
_cell.length_b   1.000
_cell.length_c   1.000
_cell.angle_alpha   90.00
_cell.angle_beta   90.00
_cell.angle_gamma   90.00
#
_symmetry.space_group_name_H-M   'P 1'
#
loop_
_entity.id
_entity.type
_entity.pdbx_description
1 polymer ?
#
loop_
_entity_poly.entity_id
_entity_poly.type
_entity_poly.pdbx_seq_one_letter_code
_entity_poly.pdbx_strand_id
1 'polypeptide(L)'
;MTRTLVLFVFHVVNDRVTSFIRNAIFYDDNIDFVVISNDKNNVFEVPSYVKTFHRENIGYDFGGWSEVLLKNNLYENYDTFIFCNSSIIGPFMNNPTAKWTDIYLNELKHVKLTGSTINTISEPMTKAHVQSYIFAMDKNTLEYLIKCEIFSNTNIAKTFEEAIWNKEVLMSRKVIENGWNIGSLLLQYNGVDFTFRNKQPHDYTNVKFYGDIMYPHYEGKLWDRNQLVFIKGNRG
;
A
#
# COMPACT_ATOMS: atom_id res chain seq x y z
N MET A 1 15.16 -14.92 10.48
CA MET A 1 13.90 -14.94 9.71
C MET A 1 13.48 -13.50 9.50
N THR A 2 12.92 -13.18 8.34
CA THR A 2 12.45 -11.83 8.00
C THR A 2 11.21 -11.49 8.83
N ARG A 3 11.21 -10.37 9.55
CA ARG A 3 10.02 -9.89 10.29
C ARG A 3 9.25 -8.86 9.47
N THR A 4 7.93 -9.03 9.39
CA THR A 4 7.02 -8.14 8.66
C THR A 4 6.10 -7.38 9.61
N LEU A 5 5.92 -6.09 9.36
CA LEU A 5 4.90 -5.27 10.01
C LEU A 5 3.78 -4.93 9.02
N VAL A 6 2.55 -5.29 9.35
CA VAL A 6 1.35 -4.91 8.59
C VAL A 6 0.62 -3.80 9.34
N LEU A 7 0.48 -2.63 8.71
CA LEU A 7 -0.20 -1.47 9.27
C LEU A 7 -1.52 -1.22 8.53
N PHE A 8 -2.64 -1.38 9.22
CA PHE A 8 -3.97 -1.09 8.70
C PHE A 8 -4.54 0.18 9.34
N VAL A 9 -4.89 1.19 8.54
CA VAL A 9 -5.42 2.47 9.03
C VAL A 9 -6.85 2.72 8.57
N PHE A 10 -7.67 3.30 9.46
CA PHE A 10 -9.04 3.69 9.14
C PHE A 10 -9.48 4.90 9.98
N HIS A 11 -10.44 5.68 9.47
CA HIS A 11 -11.06 6.80 10.20
C HIS A 11 -12.41 6.43 10.81
N VAL A 12 -13.23 5.68 10.08
CA VAL A 12 -14.59 5.30 10.50
C VAL A 12 -14.72 3.78 10.43
N VAL A 13 -15.26 3.16 11.48
CA VAL A 13 -15.62 1.74 11.47
C VAL A 13 -16.75 1.52 10.45
N ASN A 14 -16.53 0.65 9.48
CA ASN A 14 -17.50 0.26 8.46
C ASN A 14 -17.33 -1.21 8.10
N ASP A 15 -18.17 -1.72 7.20
CA ASP A 15 -18.15 -3.15 6.82
C ASP A 15 -16.81 -3.62 6.24
N ARG A 16 -16.05 -2.74 5.57
CA ARG A 16 -14.72 -3.08 5.05
C ARG A 16 -13.69 -3.21 6.16
N VAL A 17 -13.72 -2.31 7.14
CA VAL A 17 -12.89 -2.39 8.35
C VAL A 17 -13.18 -3.70 9.09
N THR A 18 -14.47 -3.99 9.33
CA THR A 18 -14.90 -5.22 9.98
C THR A 18 -14.49 -6.46 9.19
N SER A 19 -14.62 -6.43 7.87
CA SER A 19 -14.21 -7.52 6.98
C SER A 19 -12.69 -7.75 7.03
N PHE A 20 -11.88 -6.68 6.98
CA PHE A 20 -10.43 -6.80 7.06
C PHE A 20 -10.00 -7.43 8.39
N ILE A 21 -10.53 -6.94 9.51
CA ILE A 21 -10.21 -7.47 10.84
C ILE A 21 -10.56 -8.96 10.95
N ARG A 22 -11.71 -9.37 10.41
CA ARG A 22 -12.18 -10.77 10.50
C ARG A 22 -11.48 -11.72 9.53
N ASN A 23 -11.19 -11.25 8.32
CA ASN A 23 -10.83 -12.13 7.20
C ASN A 23 -9.38 -11.97 6.70
N ALA A 24 -8.73 -10.84 7.03
CA ALA A 24 -7.37 -10.55 6.57
C ALA A 24 -6.31 -10.71 7.67
N ILE A 25 -6.69 -10.59 8.94
CA ILE A 25 -5.76 -10.72 10.07
C ILE A 25 -5.64 -12.20 10.45
N PHE A 26 -4.40 -12.66 10.61
CA PHE A 26 -4.07 -14.02 11.05
C PHE A 26 -2.84 -14.00 11.96
N TYR A 27 -2.60 -15.09 12.69
CA TYR A 27 -1.41 -15.24 13.54
C TYR A 27 -0.23 -15.82 12.75
N ASP A 28 0.95 -15.23 12.91
CA ASP A 28 2.23 -15.77 12.45
C ASP A 28 3.38 -15.23 13.32
N ASP A 29 4.35 -16.06 13.67
CA ASP A 29 5.47 -15.66 14.54
C ASP A 29 6.37 -14.55 13.93
N ASN A 30 6.32 -14.36 12.62
CA ASN A 30 7.13 -13.38 11.89
C ASN A 30 6.32 -12.19 11.35
N ILE A 31 5.01 -12.13 11.59
CA ILE A 31 4.14 -11.07 11.07
C ILE A 31 3.37 -10.43 12.23
N ASP A 32 3.67 -9.16 12.50
CA ASP A 32 2.91 -8.35 13.45
C ASP A 32 1.89 -7.49 12.72
N PHE A 33 0.65 -7.48 13.23
CA PHE A 33 -0.41 -6.59 12.76
C PHE A 33 -0.59 -5.41 13.72
N VAL A 34 -0.72 -4.21 13.16
CA VAL A 34 -1.15 -3.00 13.88
C VAL A 34 -2.37 -2.40 13.21
N VAL A 35 -3.44 -2.23 13.99
CA VAL A 35 -4.68 -1.59 13.57
C VAL A 35 -4.76 -0.18 14.14
N ILE A 36 -4.83 0.81 13.26
CA ILE A 36 -4.70 2.23 13.55
C ILE A 36 -6.04 2.91 13.29
N SER A 37 -6.68 3.40 14.35
CA SER A 37 -7.87 4.22 14.29
C SER A 37 -7.51 5.70 14.33
N ASN A 38 -7.80 6.40 13.24
CA ASN A 38 -7.75 7.87 13.14
C ASN A 38 -8.95 8.56 13.82
N ASP A 39 -9.65 7.88 14.73
CA ASP A 39 -10.57 8.48 15.68
C ASP A 39 -10.39 7.79 17.03
N LYS A 40 -10.20 8.59 18.09
CA LYS A 40 -10.02 8.08 19.45
C LYS A 40 -11.28 7.40 20.01
N ASN A 41 -12.45 7.72 19.47
CA ASN A 41 -13.73 7.25 19.95
C ASN A 41 -14.24 5.98 19.25
N ASN A 42 -13.57 5.54 18.18
CA ASN A 42 -13.95 4.29 17.52
C ASN A 42 -13.81 3.12 18.48
N VAL A 43 -14.79 2.22 18.42
CA VAL A 43 -14.80 0.96 19.18
C VAL A 43 -14.81 -0.19 18.18
N PHE A 44 -13.85 -1.10 18.32
CA PHE A 44 -13.72 -2.29 17.50
C PHE A 44 -12.92 -3.35 18.26
N GLU A 45 -13.11 -4.61 17.91
CA GLU A 45 -12.42 -5.73 18.52
C GLU A 45 -11.39 -6.29 17.54
N VAL A 46 -10.22 -6.66 18.05
CA VAL A 46 -9.18 -7.36 17.30
C VAL A 46 -8.68 -8.57 18.11
N PRO A 47 -8.09 -9.58 17.45
CA PRO A 47 -7.42 -10.66 18.17
C PRO A 47 -6.34 -10.13 19.13
N SER A 48 -6.09 -10.84 20.25
CA SER A 48 -5.20 -10.39 21.33
C SER A 48 -3.74 -10.20 20.93
N TYR A 49 -3.29 -10.86 19.85
CA TYR A 49 -1.95 -10.71 19.29
C TYR A 49 -1.79 -9.48 18.37
N VAL A 50 -2.88 -8.75 18.09
CA VAL A 50 -2.88 -7.54 17.26
C VAL A 50 -2.74 -6.32 18.15
N LYS A 51 -1.86 -5.39 17.76
CA LYS A 51 -1.72 -4.11 18.46
C LYS A 51 -2.73 -3.11 17.90
N THR A 52 -3.32 -2.31 18.78
CA THR A 52 -4.21 -1.21 18.39
C THR A 52 -3.60 0.14 18.70
N PHE A 53 -3.95 1.15 17.91
CA PHE A 53 -3.53 2.52 18.13
C PHE A 53 -4.69 3.48 17.82
N HIS A 54 -5.00 4.37 18.76
CA HIS A 54 -6.08 5.35 18.63
C HIS A 54 -5.50 6.76 18.62
N ARG A 55 -5.89 7.57 17.63
CA ARG A 55 -5.31 8.89 17.40
C ARG A 55 -6.32 9.86 16.77
N GLU A 56 -5.95 11.13 16.72
CA GLU A 56 -6.66 12.14 15.93
C GLU A 56 -6.45 11.92 14.43
N ASN A 57 -7.40 12.34 13.59
CA ASN A 57 -7.26 12.25 12.14
C ASN A 57 -6.34 13.36 11.56
N ILE A 58 -5.09 13.38 11.98
CA ILE A 58 -4.07 14.32 11.49
C ILE A 58 -3.20 13.61 10.45
N GLY A 59 -3.02 14.20 9.27
CA GLY A 59 -2.20 13.63 8.20
C GLY A 59 -2.85 12.45 7.45
N TYR A 60 -4.14 12.18 7.67
CA TYR A 60 -4.89 11.07 7.06
C TYR A 60 -4.18 9.71 7.26
N ASP A 61 -4.23 8.84 6.26
CA ASP A 61 -3.63 7.50 6.30
C ASP A 61 -2.11 7.56 6.53
N PHE A 62 -1.40 8.41 5.79
CA PHE A 62 0.04 8.60 5.93
C PHE A 62 0.44 9.13 7.31
N GLY A 63 -0.36 10.00 7.91
CA GLY A 63 -0.16 10.47 9.28
C GLY A 63 -0.30 9.33 10.29
N GLY A 64 -1.31 8.48 10.13
CA GLY A 64 -1.52 7.30 10.99
C GLY A 64 -0.37 6.31 10.91
N TRP A 65 0.08 5.96 9.70
CA TRP A 65 1.24 5.09 9.51
C TRP A 65 2.52 5.71 10.07
N SER A 66 2.77 7.00 9.79
CA SER A 66 3.98 7.70 10.26
C SER A 66 4.08 7.71 11.78
N GLU A 67 2.98 8.04 12.46
CA GLU A 67 2.97 8.13 13.93
C GLU A 67 3.33 6.79 14.56
N VAL A 68 2.77 5.69 14.05
CA VAL A 68 3.06 4.34 14.57
C VAL A 68 4.47 3.88 14.23
N LEU A 69 4.91 4.05 12.99
CA LEU A 69 6.25 3.63 12.55
C LEU A 69 7.36 4.34 13.35
N LEU A 70 7.22 5.65 13.51
CA LEU A 70 8.26 6.50 14.09
C LEU A 70 8.19 6.53 15.62
N LYS A 71 7.07 6.12 16.23
CA LYS A 71 6.97 6.01 17.70
C LYS A 71 7.99 5.01 18.22
N ASN A 72 8.95 5.51 19.00
CA ASN A 72 10.07 4.74 19.55
C ASN A 72 10.85 3.96 18.48
N ASN A 73 10.92 4.49 17.24
CA ASN A 73 11.53 3.84 16.09
C ASN A 73 11.04 2.39 15.88
N LEU A 74 9.73 2.14 16.05
CA LEU A 74 9.14 0.82 15.92
C LEU A 74 9.57 0.10 14.63
N TYR A 75 9.65 0.85 13.52
CA TYR A 75 10.06 0.34 12.22
C TYR A 75 11.42 -0.37 12.23
N GLU A 76 12.35 -0.01 13.12
CA GLU A 76 13.68 -0.61 13.14
C GLU A 76 13.67 -2.11 13.49
N ASN A 77 12.59 -2.61 14.09
CA ASN A 77 12.42 -4.01 14.50
C ASN A 77 11.95 -4.94 13.38
N TYR A 78 11.74 -4.42 12.16
CA TYR A 78 11.16 -5.17 11.04
C TYR A 78 11.98 -4.97 9.78
N ASP A 79 11.90 -5.95 8.87
CA ASP A 79 12.63 -6.00 7.62
C ASP A 79 11.75 -5.58 6.42
N THR A 80 10.44 -5.84 6.52
CA THR A 80 9.46 -5.59 5.48
C THR A 80 8.16 -5.01 6.05
N PHE A 81 7.47 -4.22 5.24
CA PHE A 81 6.30 -3.47 5.66
C PHE A 81 5.19 -3.61 4.64
N ILE A 82 3.96 -3.74 5.12
CA ILE A 82 2.75 -3.66 4.30
C ILE A 82 1.82 -2.62 4.91
N PHE A 83 1.36 -1.70 4.09
CA PHE A 83 0.47 -0.60 4.47
C PHE A 83 -0.88 -0.83 3.81
N CYS A 84 -1.96 -0.70 4.57
CA CYS A 84 -3.33 -0.91 4.13
C CYS A 84 -4.21 0.20 4.69
N ASN A 85 -5.22 0.66 3.93
CA ASN A 85 -6.24 1.56 4.46
C ASN A 85 -7.66 1.01 4.33
N SER A 86 -8.62 1.64 5.00
CA SER A 86 -10.04 1.22 5.00
C SER A 86 -10.78 1.25 3.66
N SER A 87 -10.13 1.68 2.58
CA SER A 87 -10.76 1.61 1.25
C SER A 87 -10.72 0.20 0.65
N ILE A 88 -9.91 -0.72 1.19
CA ILE A 88 -9.72 -2.06 0.63
C ILE A 88 -10.94 -2.97 0.79
N ILE A 89 -11.12 -3.86 -0.18
CA ILE A 89 -12.00 -5.03 -0.11
C ILE A 89 -11.16 -6.26 -0.45
N GLY A 90 -11.30 -7.34 0.33
CA GLY A 90 -10.52 -8.57 0.22
C GLY A 90 -10.24 -9.17 1.61
N PRO A 91 -9.29 -10.12 1.72
CA PRO A 91 -8.49 -10.68 0.64
C PRO A 91 -9.29 -11.61 -0.27
N PHE A 92 -9.09 -11.51 -1.57
CA PHE A 92 -9.58 -12.46 -2.58
C PHE A 92 -8.45 -13.44 -2.90
N MET A 93 -8.59 -14.68 -2.45
CA MET A 93 -7.60 -15.72 -2.67
C MET A 93 -8.26 -17.04 -3.04
N ASN A 94 -7.70 -17.71 -4.05
CA ASN A 94 -8.13 -19.05 -4.44
C ASN A 94 -7.75 -20.12 -3.41
N ASN A 95 -6.67 -19.89 -2.66
CA ASN A 95 -6.23 -20.76 -1.59
C ASN A 95 -6.45 -20.08 -0.23
N PRO A 96 -7.43 -20.51 0.58
CA PRO A 96 -7.74 -19.88 1.88
C PRO A 96 -6.64 -20.11 2.93
N THR A 97 -5.71 -21.06 2.70
CA THR A 97 -4.58 -21.32 3.60
C THR A 97 -3.32 -20.53 3.25
N ALA A 98 -3.31 -19.88 2.08
CA ALA A 98 -2.18 -19.04 1.69
C ALA A 98 -2.17 -17.76 2.51
N LYS A 99 -0.98 -17.24 2.80
CA LYS A 99 -0.81 -15.93 3.42
C LYS A 99 -0.80 -14.89 2.32
N TRP A 100 -1.80 -14.02 2.32
CA TRP A 100 -1.90 -12.95 1.33
C TRP A 100 -0.66 -12.03 1.35
N THR A 101 0.00 -11.90 2.51
CA THR A 101 1.22 -11.10 2.69
C THR A 101 2.35 -11.60 1.78
N ASP A 102 2.48 -12.92 1.61
CA ASP A 102 3.57 -13.53 0.84
C ASP A 102 3.50 -13.12 -0.64
N ILE A 103 2.31 -12.83 -1.16
CA ILE A 103 2.12 -12.37 -2.53
C ILE A 103 2.83 -11.02 -2.74
N TYR A 104 2.60 -10.04 -1.86
CA TYR A 104 3.25 -8.73 -1.93
C TYR A 104 4.75 -8.80 -1.60
N LEU A 105 5.14 -9.60 -0.61
CA LEU A 105 6.54 -9.72 -0.21
C LEU A 105 7.39 -10.40 -1.31
N ASN A 106 6.81 -11.33 -2.08
CA ASN A 106 7.51 -11.95 -3.20
C ASN A 106 7.83 -10.95 -4.33
N GLU A 107 6.97 -9.97 -4.57
CA GLU A 107 7.22 -8.91 -5.57
C GLU A 107 8.46 -8.06 -5.23
N LEU A 108 8.78 -7.92 -3.94
CA LEU A 108 9.95 -7.15 -3.48
C LEU A 108 11.31 -7.77 -3.88
N LYS A 109 11.30 -8.99 -4.43
CA LYS A 109 12.48 -9.59 -5.08
C LYS A 109 12.86 -8.87 -6.37
N HIS A 110 11.92 -8.15 -6.98
CA HIS A 110 12.08 -7.51 -8.29
C HIS A 110 11.97 -5.99 -8.24
N VAL A 111 11.23 -5.44 -7.26
CA VAL A 111 10.96 -4.00 -7.12
C VAL A 111 11.18 -3.54 -5.68
N LYS A 112 11.22 -2.22 -5.45
CA LYS A 112 11.39 -1.65 -4.10
C LYS A 112 10.10 -1.19 -3.46
N LEU A 113 9.07 -0.96 -4.26
CA LEU A 113 7.73 -0.61 -3.84
C LEU A 113 6.74 -1.34 -4.73
N THR A 114 5.78 -2.04 -4.14
CA THR A 114 4.76 -2.79 -4.87
C THR A 114 3.40 -2.61 -4.21
N GLY A 115 2.33 -2.86 -4.95
CA GLY A 115 0.97 -2.86 -4.42
C GLY A 115 0.03 -3.61 -5.35
N SER A 116 -1.27 -3.51 -5.12
CA SER A 116 -2.21 -4.19 -6.02
C SER A 116 -2.23 -3.54 -7.40
N THR A 117 -2.16 -2.22 -7.48
CA THR A 117 -2.24 -1.49 -8.75
C THR A 117 -1.26 -0.32 -8.83
N ILE A 118 -0.89 0.01 -10.07
CA ILE A 118 -0.27 1.28 -10.43
C ILE A 118 -1.29 2.10 -11.22
N ASN A 119 -1.40 3.39 -10.89
CA ASN A 119 -2.11 4.39 -11.66
C ASN A 119 -1.09 5.31 -12.32
N THR A 120 -1.18 5.49 -13.63
CA THR A 120 -0.25 6.36 -14.36
C THR A 120 -0.80 7.74 -14.62
N ILE A 121 -2.08 7.98 -14.38
CA ILE A 121 -2.80 9.21 -14.77
C ILE A 121 -2.57 9.50 -16.26
N SER A 122 -2.44 8.44 -17.07
CA SER A 122 -2.04 8.50 -18.49
C SER A 122 -0.68 9.17 -18.77
N GLU A 123 0.13 9.44 -17.75
CA GLU A 123 1.46 10.04 -17.82
C GLU A 123 2.50 9.19 -17.06
N PRO A 124 2.86 8.00 -17.58
CA PRO A 124 3.68 7.03 -16.86
C PRO A 124 5.07 7.56 -16.44
N MET A 125 5.68 8.42 -17.25
CA MET A 125 7.02 8.97 -16.98
C MET A 125 7.07 9.84 -15.72
N THR A 126 5.99 10.56 -15.42
CA THR A 126 5.97 11.64 -14.41
C THR A 126 5.01 11.36 -13.27
N LYS A 127 3.98 10.53 -13.49
CA LYS A 127 2.86 10.33 -12.56
C LYS A 127 2.55 8.87 -12.24
N ALA A 128 3.30 7.91 -12.78
CA ALA A 128 3.16 6.51 -12.35
C ALA A 128 3.39 6.37 -10.84
N HIS A 129 2.38 5.81 -10.16
CA HIS A 129 2.44 5.55 -8.73
C HIS A 129 1.68 4.30 -8.34
N VAL A 130 2.19 3.59 -7.34
CA VAL A 130 1.46 2.54 -6.63
C VAL A 130 0.34 3.19 -5.84
N GLN A 131 -0.90 2.71 -5.99
CA GLN A 131 -2.04 3.28 -5.28
C GLN A 131 -1.99 2.91 -3.79
N SER A 132 -2.21 3.90 -2.90
CA SER A 132 -1.91 3.77 -1.46
C SER A 132 -2.88 2.90 -0.65
N TYR A 133 -3.91 2.32 -1.28
CA TYR A 133 -4.89 1.51 -0.55
C TYR A 133 -4.28 0.21 -0.01
N ILE A 134 -3.29 -0.35 -0.72
CA ILE A 134 -2.39 -1.37 -0.22
C ILE A 134 -1.04 -1.32 -0.95
N PHE A 135 0.05 -1.33 -0.20
CA PHE A 135 1.40 -1.39 -0.77
C PHE A 135 2.41 -1.99 0.22
N ALA A 136 3.53 -2.47 -0.31
CA ALA A 136 4.61 -3.09 0.45
C ALA A 136 5.98 -2.57 0.02
N MET A 137 6.93 -2.62 0.95
CA MET A 137 8.33 -2.23 0.73
C MET A 137 9.27 -2.91 1.74
N ASP A 138 10.57 -2.92 1.43
CA ASP A 138 11.61 -3.34 2.38
C ASP A 138 12.05 -2.18 3.30
N LYS A 139 12.78 -2.51 4.37
CA LYS A 139 13.29 -1.53 5.35
C LYS A 139 14.14 -0.44 4.72
N ASN A 140 15.03 -0.80 3.80
CA ASN A 140 15.90 0.17 3.13
C ASN A 140 15.09 1.22 2.35
N THR A 141 14.00 0.78 1.71
CA THR A 141 13.08 1.67 1.00
C THR A 141 12.31 2.54 1.99
N LEU A 142 11.81 1.98 3.09
CA LEU A 142 11.13 2.75 4.12
C LEU A 142 12.04 3.83 4.72
N GLU A 143 13.27 3.48 5.10
CA GLU A 143 14.25 4.43 5.66
C GLU A 143 14.55 5.58 4.69
N TYR A 144 14.67 5.28 3.39
CA TYR A 144 14.81 6.30 2.37
C TYR A 144 13.56 7.20 2.30
N LEU A 145 12.36 6.63 2.33
CA LEU A 145 11.11 7.39 2.28
C LEU A 145 10.84 8.21 3.55
N ILE A 146 11.33 7.78 4.72
CA ILE A 146 11.37 8.59 5.95
C ILE A 146 12.28 9.81 5.74
N LYS A 147 13.48 9.62 5.18
CA LYS A 147 14.40 10.73 4.86
C LYS A 147 13.82 11.70 3.83
N CYS A 148 13.01 11.21 2.91
CA CYS A 148 12.26 12.03 1.96
C CYS A 148 11.00 12.69 2.55
N GLU A 149 10.75 12.53 3.85
CA GLU A 149 9.58 13.03 4.56
C GLU A 149 8.23 12.54 4.02
N ILE A 150 8.20 11.40 3.31
CA ILE A 150 6.93 10.75 2.95
C ILE A 150 6.25 10.25 4.21
N PHE A 151 6.98 9.50 5.03
CA PHE A 151 6.58 9.14 6.39
C PHE A 151 7.24 10.10 7.37
N SER A 152 6.46 11.00 7.97
CA SER A 152 6.96 12.08 8.82
C SER A 152 5.93 12.52 9.84
N ASN A 153 6.38 12.84 11.05
CA ASN A 153 5.56 13.45 12.09
C ASN A 153 5.57 14.99 12.04
N THR A 154 6.46 15.59 11.25
CA THR A 154 6.62 17.05 11.13
C THR A 154 6.06 17.58 9.81
N ASN A 155 6.29 16.86 8.71
CA ASN A 155 5.79 17.20 7.39
C ASN A 155 4.52 16.37 7.09
N ILE A 156 3.42 16.74 7.72
CA ILE A 156 2.12 16.06 7.59
C ILE A 156 1.25 16.71 6.51
N ALA A 157 0.49 15.89 5.78
CA ALA A 157 -0.48 16.40 4.81
C ALA A 157 -1.66 17.08 5.52
N LYS A 158 -1.99 18.31 5.13
CA LYS A 158 -3.06 19.11 5.72
C LYS A 158 -4.37 18.97 4.95
N THR A 159 -4.29 18.66 3.66
CA THR A 159 -5.44 18.48 2.78
C THR A 159 -5.43 17.09 2.14
N PHE A 160 -6.58 16.64 1.65
CA PHE A 160 -6.66 15.40 0.86
C PHE A 160 -5.82 15.49 -0.42
N GLU A 161 -5.76 16.66 -1.05
CA GLU A 161 -4.93 16.89 -2.23
C GLU A 161 -3.44 16.72 -1.92
N GLU A 162 -2.97 17.26 -0.80
CA GLU A 162 -1.59 17.04 -0.33
C GLU A 162 -1.33 15.57 0.01
N ALA A 163 -2.29 14.86 0.61
CA ALA A 163 -2.16 13.43 0.89
C ALA A 163 -2.03 12.61 -0.41
N ILE A 164 -2.70 13.03 -1.49
CA ILE A 164 -2.57 12.36 -2.79
C ILE A 164 -1.25 12.74 -3.45
N TRP A 165 -0.99 14.02 -3.70
CA TRP A 165 0.15 14.43 -4.51
C TRP A 165 1.47 14.39 -3.76
N ASN A 166 1.51 14.93 -2.55
CA ASN A 166 2.75 15.06 -1.76
C ASN A 166 3.08 13.79 -0.98
N LYS A 167 2.16 12.82 -0.90
CA LYS A 167 2.39 11.51 -0.27
C LYS A 167 2.25 10.37 -1.27
N GLU A 168 1.04 9.98 -1.67
CA GLU A 168 0.82 8.80 -2.53
C GLU A 168 1.60 8.83 -3.85
N VAL A 169 1.47 9.91 -4.62
CA VAL A 169 2.17 10.05 -5.90
C VAL A 169 3.66 10.26 -5.67
N LEU A 170 4.03 11.22 -4.82
CA LEU A 170 5.43 11.55 -4.54
C LEU A 170 6.23 10.37 -4.00
N MET A 171 5.62 9.47 -3.21
CA MET A 171 6.26 8.25 -2.71
C MET A 171 6.84 7.41 -3.84
N SER A 172 6.03 7.09 -4.84
CA SER A 172 6.48 6.30 -5.98
C SER A 172 7.51 7.06 -6.82
N ARG A 173 7.33 8.39 -6.96
CA ARG A 173 8.29 9.24 -7.67
C ARG A 173 9.65 9.26 -7.00
N LYS A 174 9.71 9.34 -5.67
CA LYS A 174 10.97 9.29 -4.92
C LYS A 174 11.69 7.96 -5.06
N VAL A 175 10.96 6.85 -5.08
CA VAL A 175 11.53 5.51 -5.34
C VAL A 175 12.13 5.45 -6.75
N ILE A 176 11.39 5.91 -7.76
CA ILE A 176 11.83 5.94 -9.16
C ILE A 176 13.05 6.87 -9.35
N GLU A 177 13.01 8.07 -8.78
CA GLU A 177 14.12 9.05 -8.79
C GLU A 177 15.39 8.48 -8.16
N ASN A 178 15.26 7.63 -7.13
CA ASN A 178 16.38 6.92 -6.53
C ASN A 178 16.90 5.74 -7.39
N GLY A 179 16.31 5.55 -8.57
CA GLY A 179 16.71 4.50 -9.49
C GLY A 179 16.16 3.12 -9.19
N TRP A 180 15.16 3.04 -8.33
CA TRP A 180 14.51 1.80 -7.97
C TRP A 180 13.18 1.67 -8.71
N ASN A 181 12.90 0.47 -9.21
CA ASN A 181 11.64 0.23 -9.90
C ASN A 181 10.48 0.07 -8.89
N ILE A 182 9.27 0.39 -9.37
CA ILE A 182 8.01 0.09 -8.68
C ILE A 182 7.28 -1.03 -9.43
N GLY A 183 6.39 -1.74 -8.75
CA GLY A 183 5.62 -2.84 -9.34
C GLY A 183 4.18 -2.88 -8.87
N SER A 184 3.41 -3.79 -9.46
CA SER A 184 2.07 -4.11 -8.95
C SER A 184 1.62 -5.50 -9.41
N LEU A 185 0.56 -6.00 -8.79
CA LEU A 185 -0.09 -7.25 -9.18
C LEU A 185 -0.86 -7.16 -10.51
N LEU A 186 -0.92 -5.99 -11.16
CA LEU A 186 -1.51 -5.85 -12.49
C LEU A 186 -0.66 -6.55 -13.56
N LEU A 187 -1.20 -7.63 -14.14
CA LEU A 187 -0.55 -8.40 -15.19
C LEU A 187 -0.11 -7.55 -16.40
N GLN A 188 -0.89 -6.52 -16.75
CA GLN A 188 -0.54 -5.60 -17.86
C GLN A 188 0.76 -4.82 -17.62
N TYR A 189 1.20 -4.69 -16.37
CA TYR A 189 2.45 -4.01 -16.00
C TYR A 189 3.56 -4.97 -15.61
N ASN A 190 3.36 -6.28 -15.82
CA ASN A 190 4.42 -7.26 -15.63
C ASN A 190 5.59 -6.99 -16.60
N GLY A 191 6.81 -6.91 -16.06
CA GLY A 191 8.01 -6.61 -16.82
C GLY A 191 8.18 -5.15 -17.24
N VAL A 192 7.32 -4.24 -16.77
CA VAL A 192 7.50 -2.80 -17.00
C VAL A 192 8.53 -2.23 -16.03
N ASP A 193 9.58 -1.61 -16.56
CA ASP A 193 10.50 -0.78 -15.82
C ASP A 193 10.01 0.68 -15.84
N PHE A 194 9.40 1.10 -14.73
CA PHE A 194 8.87 2.45 -14.53
C PHE A 194 9.98 3.49 -14.26
N THR A 195 11.24 3.08 -14.15
CA THR A 195 12.36 4.04 -14.18
C THR A 195 12.62 4.56 -15.59
N PHE A 196 12.15 3.85 -16.62
CA PHE A 196 12.29 4.20 -18.03
C PHE A 196 13.73 4.56 -18.46
N ARG A 197 14.71 3.96 -17.78
CA ARG A 197 16.14 4.20 -18.06
C ARG A 197 16.59 3.63 -19.40
N ASN A 198 16.06 2.45 -19.75
CA ASN A 198 16.45 1.69 -20.93
C ASN A 198 15.39 1.66 -22.03
N LYS A 199 14.13 1.91 -21.67
CA LYS A 199 12.97 1.90 -22.56
C LYS A 199 12.08 3.08 -22.25
N GLN A 200 11.52 3.70 -23.28
CA GLN A 200 10.47 4.70 -23.18
C GLN A 200 9.08 4.02 -23.14
N PRO A 201 8.01 4.71 -22.70
CA PRO A 201 6.67 4.14 -22.66
C PRO A 201 6.21 3.54 -23.99
N HIS A 202 6.55 4.15 -25.12
CA HIS A 202 6.17 3.67 -26.45
C HIS A 202 6.89 2.38 -26.88
N ASP A 203 7.99 2.00 -26.23
CA ASP A 203 8.71 0.76 -26.50
C ASP A 203 7.98 -0.48 -25.93
N TYR A 204 7.02 -0.27 -25.04
CA TYR A 204 6.17 -1.33 -24.49
C TYR A 204 4.95 -1.54 -25.39
N THR A 205 5.15 -2.18 -26.54
CA THR A 205 4.14 -2.30 -27.62
C THR A 205 2.82 -3.00 -27.21
N ASN A 206 2.86 -3.83 -26.17
CA ASN A 206 1.69 -4.56 -25.65
C ASN A 206 1.14 -3.98 -24.33
N VAL A 207 1.65 -2.82 -23.89
CA VAL A 207 1.24 -2.20 -22.62
C VAL A 207 0.49 -0.91 -22.92
N LYS A 208 -0.69 -0.77 -22.31
CA LYS A 208 -1.40 0.50 -22.25
C LYS A 208 -1.31 1.08 -20.85
N PHE A 209 -0.86 2.33 -20.77
CA PHE A 209 -0.77 3.06 -19.50
C PHE A 209 -2.11 3.72 -19.20
N TYR A 210 -2.73 3.32 -18.10
CA TYR A 210 -4.06 3.74 -17.71
C TYR A 210 -4.01 4.62 -16.46
N GLY A 211 -5.01 5.48 -16.34
CA GLY A 211 -5.31 6.18 -15.10
C GLY A 211 -5.87 5.24 -14.02
N ASP A 212 -6.83 5.73 -13.24
CA ASP A 212 -7.50 4.93 -12.22
C ASP A 212 -8.44 3.90 -12.89
N ILE A 213 -8.08 2.62 -12.85
CA ILE A 213 -8.83 1.52 -13.45
C ILE A 213 -9.70 0.77 -12.45
N MET A 214 -9.76 1.18 -11.18
CA MET A 214 -10.43 0.41 -10.12
C MET A 214 -11.96 0.47 -10.14
N TYR A 215 -12.58 0.93 -11.23
CA TYR A 215 -14.03 1.00 -11.37
C TYR A 215 -14.64 -0.37 -11.77
N PRO A 216 -15.86 -0.72 -11.34
CA PRO A 216 -16.41 -2.07 -11.51
C PRO A 216 -16.57 -2.49 -12.99
N HIS A 217 -16.77 -1.55 -13.91
CA HIS A 217 -16.93 -1.85 -15.33
C HIS A 217 -15.64 -2.33 -16.04
N TYR A 218 -14.48 -2.21 -15.37
CA TYR A 218 -13.19 -2.74 -15.80
C TYR A 218 -12.89 -4.14 -15.25
N GLU A 219 -13.66 -4.61 -14.27
CA GLU A 219 -13.54 -5.96 -13.73
C GLU A 219 -13.80 -7.01 -14.82
N GLY A 220 -12.95 -8.04 -14.89
CA GLY A 220 -12.98 -9.06 -15.93
C GLY A 220 -12.48 -8.60 -17.31
N LYS A 221 -12.09 -7.32 -17.44
CA LYS A 221 -11.51 -6.76 -18.69
C LYS A 221 -10.06 -6.34 -18.52
N LEU A 222 -9.75 -5.58 -17.47
CA LEU A 222 -8.41 -5.07 -17.18
C LEU A 222 -7.81 -5.67 -15.91
N TRP A 223 -8.64 -6.19 -15.02
CA TRP A 223 -8.21 -6.80 -13.77
C TRP A 223 -9.25 -7.81 -13.27
N ASP A 224 -8.78 -8.75 -12.45
CA ASP A 224 -9.58 -9.75 -11.74
C ASP A 224 -9.33 -9.65 -10.23
N ARG A 225 -10.35 -9.93 -9.41
CA ARG A 225 -10.23 -9.81 -7.94
C ARG A 225 -9.21 -10.77 -7.36
N ASN A 226 -9.18 -12.02 -7.83
CA ASN A 226 -8.26 -13.05 -7.32
C ASN A 226 -6.81 -12.76 -7.72
N GLN A 227 -6.62 -12.02 -8.81
CA GLN A 227 -5.30 -11.55 -9.23
C GLN A 227 -4.77 -10.45 -8.31
N LEU A 228 -5.63 -9.50 -7.91
CA LEU A 228 -5.19 -8.30 -7.19
C LEU A 228 -5.11 -8.46 -5.67
N VAL A 229 -5.64 -9.56 -5.11
CA VAL A 229 -5.78 -9.87 -3.68
C VAL A 229 -6.69 -8.88 -2.95
N PHE A 230 -6.42 -7.59 -3.04
CA PHE A 230 -7.27 -6.52 -2.56
C PHE A 230 -7.61 -5.54 -3.68
N ILE A 231 -8.85 -5.07 -3.69
CA ILE A 231 -9.33 -4.03 -4.60
C ILE A 231 -9.72 -2.78 -3.83
N LYS A 232 -9.66 -1.63 -4.50
CA LYS A 232 -10.09 -0.34 -3.97
C LYS A 232 -11.63 -0.22 -4.03
N GLY A 233 -12.28 -0.36 -2.89
CA GLY A 233 -13.74 -0.41 -2.77
C GLY A 233 -14.45 0.95 -2.70
N ASN A 234 -13.75 2.08 -2.87
CA ASN A 234 -14.38 3.41 -2.92
C ASN A 234 -14.55 3.90 -4.37
N ARG A 235 -14.63 2.95 -5.30
CA ARG A 235 -14.85 3.14 -6.73
C ARG A 235 -16.06 2.30 -7.13
N GLY A 236 -17.26 2.88 -7.01
CA GLY A 236 -18.52 2.26 -7.44
C GLY A 236 -19.03 1.17 -6.52
#